data_AF-A0A8X6J363-F1
#
_entry.id   AF-A0A8X6J363-F1
#
_cell.length_a   1.000
_cell.length_b   1.000
_cell.length_c   1.000
_cell.angle_alpha   90.00
_cell.angle_beta   90.00
_cell.angle_gamma   90.00
#
_symmetry.space_group_name_H-M   'P 1'
#
loop_
_entity.id
_entity.type
_entity.pdbx_description
1 polymer ?
#
loop_
_entity_poly.entity_id
_entity_poly.type
_entity_poly.pdbx_seq_one_letter_code
_entity_poly.pdbx_strand_id
1 'polypeptide(L)'
;MILGSDYSFSILLPGQITCVQSNLIAQNSIFGFLVSGKLTESLNSNSMLNLHINDTCIDNQLKQFWELEEIPNSKDRILTSEEQFVETHFQHTYPFNSDGRFVVKLPFYESNIELGDSKLRQYLAY
;
A
#
# COMPACT_ATOMS: atom_id res chain seq x y z
N MET A 1 10.69 6.89 1.01
CA MET A 1 11.50 6.34 2.12
C MET A 1 11.09 7.07 3.38
N ILE A 2 10.55 6.35 4.37
CA ILE A 2 10.21 6.91 5.68
C ILE A 2 11.19 6.28 6.66
N LEU A 3 12.01 7.11 7.30
CA LEU A 3 12.90 6.65 8.36
C LEU A 3 12.15 6.80 9.69
N GLY A 4 12.20 5.76 10.52
CA GLY A 4 11.68 5.83 11.88
C GLY A 4 12.41 6.91 12.69
N SER A 5 11.68 7.60 13.57
CA SER A 5 12.24 8.70 14.39
C SER A 5 13.46 8.25 15.19
N ASP A 6 13.48 6.97 15.57
CA ASP A 6 14.53 6.35 16.38
C ASP A 6 15.90 6.35 15.68
N TYR A 7 15.91 6.37 14.35
CA TYR A 7 17.14 6.41 13.54
C TYR A 7 17.47 7.82 13.05
N SER A 8 16.58 8.79 13.24
CA SER A 8 16.76 10.14 12.68
C SER A 8 17.97 10.88 13.26
N PHE A 9 18.35 10.61 14.51
CA PHE A 9 19.51 11.24 15.14
C PHE A 9 20.82 10.47 14.92
N SER A 10 20.76 9.17 14.63
CA SER A 10 21.97 8.37 14.39
C SER A 10 22.54 8.57 12.98
N ILE A 11 21.70 8.98 12.02
CA ILE A 11 22.13 9.26 10.65
C ILE A 11 22.75 10.65 10.49
N LEU A 12 22.43 11.60 11.38
CA LEU A 12 22.90 12.98 11.29
C LEU A 12 24.30 13.11 11.88
N LEU A 13 25.19 13.75 11.14
CA LEU A 13 26.56 14.02 11.55
C LEU A 13 26.75 15.50 11.88
N PRO A 14 27.74 15.86 12.71
CA PRO A 14 28.12 17.26 12.89
C PRO A 14 28.48 17.92 11.55
N GLY A 15 28.06 19.18 11.40
CA GLY A 15 28.30 19.98 10.20
C GLY A 15 27.01 20.37 9.48
N GLN A 16 26.81 21.67 9.35
CA GLN A 16 25.66 22.24 8.67
C GLN A 16 26.13 23.43 7.83
N ILE A 17 25.74 23.46 6.56
CA ILE A 17 26.00 24.58 5.67
C ILE A 17 24.67 25.27 5.40
N THR A 18 24.55 26.50 5.88
CA THR A 18 23.38 27.35 5.66
C THR A 18 23.69 28.34 4.56
N CYS A 19 22.90 28.35 3.50
CA CYS A 19 22.93 29.46 2.56
C CYS A 19 22.15 30.62 3.19
N VAL A 20 22.70 31.83 3.21
CA VAL A 20 21.98 33.00 3.76
C VAL A 20 21.00 33.57 2.73
N GLN A 21 21.25 33.33 1.44
CA GLN A 21 20.47 33.87 0.32
C GLN A 21 19.26 33.00 -0.05
N SER A 22 19.30 31.71 0.25
CA SER A 22 18.18 30.79 0.10
C SER A 22 17.93 30.17 1.47
N ASN A 23 16.68 29.96 1.89
CA ASN A 23 16.36 29.30 3.16
C ASN A 23 16.66 27.78 3.12
N LEU A 24 17.77 27.41 2.49
CA LEU A 24 18.25 26.06 2.27
C LEU A 24 19.39 25.75 3.25
N ILE A 25 19.31 24.54 3.77
CA ILE A 25 20.19 23.97 4.77
C ILE A 25 20.73 22.67 4.19
N ALA A 26 22.04 22.55 4.09
CA ALA A 26 22.69 21.26 3.84
C ALA A 26 23.17 20.69 5.18
N GLN A 27 22.54 19.61 5.61
CA GLN A 27 22.85 18.90 6.85
C GLN A 27 23.75 17.70 6.54
N ASN A 28 24.87 17.56 7.23
CA ASN A 28 25.74 16.41 7.05
C ASN A 28 25.09 15.13 7.62
N SER A 29 25.24 14.01 6.92
CA SER A 29 24.70 12.71 7.32
C SER A 29 25.60 11.58 6.83
N ILE A 30 25.38 10.36 7.33
CA ILE A 30 26.08 9.16 6.85
C ILE A 30 25.86 8.87 5.36
N PHE A 31 24.82 9.45 4.74
CA PHE A 31 24.50 9.33 3.32
C PHE A 31 25.04 10.52 2.49
N GLY A 32 25.85 11.40 3.09
CA GLY A 32 26.28 12.68 2.51
C GLY A 32 25.41 13.86 2.97
N PHE A 33 25.48 14.99 2.26
CA PHE A 33 24.74 16.19 2.63
C PHE A 33 23.26 16.12 2.21
N LEU A 34 22.37 16.17 3.20
CA LEU A 34 20.92 16.27 3.01
C LEU A 34 20.54 17.75 2.87
N VAL A 35 20.11 18.14 1.68
CA VAL A 35 19.63 19.51 1.41
C VAL A 35 18.14 19.60 1.74
N SER A 36 17.78 20.55 2.59
CA SER A 36 16.41 20.79 3.05
C SER A 36 16.13 22.29 3.09
N GLY A 37 14.88 22.70 2.87
CA GLY A 37 14.50 24.10 2.99
C GLY A 37 13.41 24.51 2.02
N LYS A 38 12.93 25.75 2.19
CA LYS A 38 11.86 26.30 1.35
C LYS A 38 12.46 26.98 0.14
N LEU A 39 12.12 26.50 -1.06
CA LEU A 39 12.37 27.22 -2.29
C LEU A 39 11.37 28.38 -2.39
N THR A 40 11.86 29.60 -2.55
CA THR A 40 11.04 30.82 -2.63
C THR A 40 10.46 31.04 -4.02
N GLU A 41 11.00 30.38 -5.05
CA GLU A 41 10.47 30.45 -6.41
C GLU A 41 9.44 29.34 -6.65
N SER A 42 8.25 29.73 -7.10
CA SER A 42 7.22 28.79 -7.55
C SER A 42 7.66 28.15 -8.86
N LEU A 43 8.33 27.01 -8.79
CA LEU A 43 8.51 26.16 -9.96
C LEU A 43 7.11 25.68 -10.38
N ASN A 44 6.59 26.23 -11.49
CA ASN A 44 5.31 25.85 -12.12
C ASN A 44 5.33 24.44 -12.74
N SER A 45 6.10 23.53 -12.15
CA SER A 45 6.31 22.18 -12.63
C SER A 45 5.93 21.24 -11.51
N ASN A 46 4.82 20.53 -11.66
CA ASN A 46 4.46 19.36 -10.85
C ASN A 46 5.48 18.23 -11.11
N SER A 47 6.73 18.45 -10.74
CA SER A 47 7.80 17.47 -10.83
C SER A 47 7.74 16.61 -9.58
N MET A 48 7.15 15.41 -9.69
CA MET A 48 7.35 14.37 -8.70
C MET A 48 8.78 13.86 -8.83
N LEU A 49 9.64 14.21 -7.87
CA LEU A 49 10.95 13.61 -7.72
C LEU A 49 10.76 12.23 -7.06
N ASN A 50 10.84 11.18 -7.88
CA ASN A 50 10.85 9.81 -7.39
C ASN A 50 12.30 9.39 -7.13
N LEU A 51 12.64 9.12 -5.88
CA LEU A 51 13.91 8.48 -5.54
C LEU A 51 13.75 6.97 -5.76
N HIS A 52 14.30 6.48 -6.86
CA HIS A 52 14.42 5.05 -7.11
C HIS A 52 15.78 4.57 -6.61
N ILE A 53 15.80 3.90 -5.46
CA ILE A 53 16.98 3.21 -4.96
C ILE A 53 16.98 1.85 -5.65
N ASN A 54 17.81 1.69 -6.68
CA ASN A 54 18.00 0.42 -7.35
C ASN A 54 18.98 -0.43 -6.52
N ASP A 55 18.47 -1.05 -5.46
CA ASP A 55 19.21 -2.03 -4.68
C ASP A 55 18.84 -3.43 -5.17
N THR A 56 19.68 -3.97 -6.05
CA THR A 56 19.49 -5.29 -6.65
C THR A 56 19.44 -6.42 -5.62
N CYS A 57 19.94 -6.19 -4.39
CA CYS A 57 19.83 -7.14 -3.31
C CYS A 57 18.39 -7.25 -2.80
N ILE A 58 17.72 -6.11 -2.60
CA ILE A 58 16.32 -6.07 -2.13
C ILE A 58 15.40 -6.69 -3.17
N ASP A 59 15.59 -6.37 -4.45
CA ASP A 59 14.75 -6.94 -5.52
C ASP A 59 14.85 -8.47 -5.57
N ASN A 60 16.06 -8.99 -5.41
CA ASN A 60 16.30 -10.44 -5.37
C ASN A 60 15.70 -11.10 -4.11
N GLN A 61 15.82 -10.45 -2.94
CA GLN A 61 15.21 -10.94 -1.71
C GLN A 61 13.68 -10.95 -1.80
N LEU A 62 13.09 -9.89 -2.36
CA LEU A 62 11.65 -9.80 -2.57
C LEU A 62 11.17 -10.89 -3.53
N LYS A 63 11.91 -11.11 -4.62
CA LYS A 63 11.62 -12.18 -5.57
C LYS A 63 11.68 -13.56 -4.92
N GLN A 64 12.73 -13.86 -4.16
CA GLN A 64 12.86 -15.13 -3.45
C GLN A 64 11.76 -15.36 -2.42
N PHE A 65 11.36 -14.30 -1.71
CA PHE A 65 10.24 -14.35 -0.78
C PHE A 65 8.95 -14.77 -1.49
N TRP A 66 8.64 -14.13 -2.63
CA TRP A 66 7.46 -14.49 -3.42
C TRP A 66 7.57 -15.90 -4.01
N GLU A 67 8.73 -16.34 -4.50
CA GLU A 67 8.91 -17.71 -5.02
C GLU A 67 8.69 -18.79 -3.95
N LEU A 68 8.95 -18.49 -2.67
CA LEU A 68 8.76 -19.43 -1.56
C LEU A 68 7.32 -19.46 -1.03
N GLU A 69 6.64 -18.31 -0.99
CA GLU A 69 5.25 -18.23 -0.53
C GLU A 69 4.22 -18.49 -1.64
N GLU A 70 4.61 -18.36 -2.91
CA GLU A 70 3.72 -18.59 -4.03
C GLU A 70 3.32 -20.06 -4.11
N ILE A 71 2.01 -20.30 -4.01
CA ILE A 71 1.43 -21.62 -4.23
C ILE A 71 1.64 -21.96 -5.72
N PRO A 72 2.19 -23.14 -6.06
CA PRO A 72 2.43 -23.52 -7.45
C PRO A 72 1.18 -23.30 -8.30
N ASN A 73 1.35 -22.65 -9.46
CA ASN A 73 0.27 -22.26 -10.36
C ASN A 73 -0.80 -23.36 -10.48
N SER A 74 -2.01 -23.03 -9.99
CA SER A 74 -3.15 -23.95 -9.86
C SER A 74 -3.68 -24.50 -11.18
N LYS A 75 -3.20 -24.01 -12.32
CA LYS A 75 -3.69 -24.38 -13.66
C LYS A 75 -3.47 -25.86 -14.01
N ASP A 76 -2.42 -26.48 -13.47
CA ASP A 76 -2.09 -27.90 -13.72
C ASP A 76 -2.43 -28.81 -12.53
N ARG A 77 -3.00 -28.24 -11.46
CA ARG A 77 -3.32 -28.97 -10.22
C ARG A 77 -4.75 -29.47 -10.27
N ILE A 78 -4.91 -30.80 -10.20
CA ILE A 78 -6.22 -31.42 -9.99
C ILE A 78 -6.64 -31.09 -8.55
N LEU A 79 -7.70 -30.30 -8.41
CA LEU A 79 -8.29 -29.98 -7.11
C LEU A 79 -8.87 -31.24 -6.47
N THR A 80 -8.70 -31.36 -5.16
CA THR A 80 -9.43 -32.38 -4.40
C THR A 80 -10.93 -32.03 -4.36
N SER A 81 -11.79 -33.00 -4.05
CA SER A 81 -13.23 -32.74 -3.92
C SER A 81 -13.56 -31.70 -2.84
N GLU A 82 -12.75 -31.65 -1.77
CA GLU A 82 -12.87 -30.66 -0.69
C GLU A 82 -12.50 -29.25 -1.19
N GLU A 83 -11.41 -29.14 -1.95
CA GLU A 83 -10.96 -27.86 -2.52
C GLU A 83 -11.96 -27.33 -3.54
N GLN A 84 -12.50 -28.19 -4.38
CA GLN A 84 -13.54 -27.82 -5.34
C GLN A 84 -14.82 -27.34 -4.63
N PHE A 85 -15.20 -28.01 -3.53
CA PHE A 85 -16.33 -27.57 -2.71
C PHE A 85 -16.08 -26.18 -2.10
N VAL A 86 -14.91 -25.95 -1.51
CA VAL A 86 -14.54 -24.68 -0.88
C VAL A 86 -14.49 -23.55 -1.91
N GLU A 87 -13.89 -23.79 -3.08
CA GLU A 87 -13.82 -22.79 -4.15
C GLU A 87 -15.22 -22.43 -4.66
N THR A 88 -16.06 -23.44 -4.91
CA THR A 88 -17.46 -23.21 -5.33
C THR A 88 -18.24 -22.43 -4.27
N HIS A 89 -18.08 -22.79 -2.99
CA HIS A 89 -18.72 -22.09 -1.88
C HIS A 89 -18.25 -20.63 -1.76
N PHE A 90 -16.94 -20.39 -1.93
CA PHE A 90 -16.35 -19.05 -1.89
C PHE A 90 -16.86 -18.18 -3.05
N GLN A 91 -16.84 -18.69 -4.28
CA GLN A 91 -17.36 -17.97 -5.45
C GLN A 91 -18.85 -17.64 -5.32
N HIS A 92 -19.63 -18.55 -4.73
CA HIS A 92 -21.05 -18.32 -4.49
C HIS A 92 -21.32 -17.29 -3.39
N THR A 93 -20.53 -17.32 -2.32
CA THR A 93 -20.72 -16.44 -1.14
C THR A 93 -20.12 -15.05 -1.35
N TYR A 94 -19.06 -14.96 -2.16
CA TYR A 94 -18.28 -13.75 -2.42
C TYR A 94 -18.10 -13.50 -3.91
N PRO A 95 -19.19 -13.22 -4.66
CA PRO A 95 -19.09 -13.00 -6.09
C PRO A 95 -18.27 -11.75 -6.39
N PHE A 96 -17.49 -11.83 -7.47
CA PHE A 96 -16.71 -10.71 -7.99
C PHE A 96 -17.55 -9.95 -9.02
N ASN A 97 -17.79 -8.66 -8.78
CA ASN A 97 -18.56 -7.82 -9.69
C ASN A 97 -17.73 -7.42 -10.92
N SER A 98 -18.39 -7.01 -12.01
CA SER A 98 -17.75 -6.55 -13.25
C SER A 98 -16.75 -5.40 -13.07
N ASP A 99 -16.87 -4.65 -11.96
CA ASP A 99 -16.02 -3.52 -11.62
C ASP A 99 -14.75 -3.91 -10.84
N GLY A 100 -14.47 -5.20 -10.69
CA GLY A 100 -13.25 -5.66 -10.03
C GLY A 100 -13.33 -5.70 -8.50
N ARG A 101 -14.52 -5.80 -7.91
CA ARG A 101 -14.73 -5.74 -6.46
C ARG A 101 -15.47 -6.98 -5.95
N PHE A 102 -15.09 -7.48 -4.78
CA PHE A 102 -15.83 -8.53 -4.08
C PHE A 102 -17.13 -7.98 -3.48
N VAL A 103 -18.21 -8.71 -3.68
CA VAL A 103 -19.51 -8.45 -3.04
C VAL A 103 -19.60 -9.37 -1.82
N VAL A 104 -19.48 -8.80 -0.62
CA VAL A 104 -19.60 -9.54 0.64
C VAL A 104 -21.01 -9.41 1.19
N LYS A 105 -21.63 -10.51 1.60
CA LYS A 105 -22.91 -10.47 2.32
C LYS A 105 -22.64 -10.14 3.79
N LEU A 106 -23.20 -9.05 4.29
CA LEU A 106 -23.21 -8.78 5.73
C LEU A 106 -24.15 -9.79 6.41
N PRO A 107 -23.70 -10.55 7.42
CA PRO A 107 -24.60 -11.42 8.17
C PRO A 107 -25.54 -10.55 9.01
N PHE A 108 -26.76 -10.34 8.52
CA PHE A 108 -27.84 -9.82 9.34
C PHE A 108 -28.43 -10.97 10.15
N TYR A 109 -28.61 -10.76 11.44
CA TYR A 109 -29.44 -11.65 12.26
C TYR A 109 -30.86 -11.59 11.73
N GLU A 110 -31.42 -12.73 11.30
CA GLU A 110 -32.85 -12.90 10.99
C GLU A 110 -33.70 -12.94 12.27
N SER A 111 -33.41 -12.08 13.25
CA SER A 111 -34.44 -11.68 14.20
C SER A 111 -35.23 -10.56 13.54
N ASN A 112 -36.56 -10.65 13.56
CA ASN A 112 -37.48 -9.62 13.11
C ASN A 112 -37.26 -8.33 13.89
N ILE A 113 -36.20 -7.59 13.56
CA ILE A 113 -36.01 -6.23 14.03
C ILE A 113 -36.84 -5.40 13.05
N GLU A 114 -38.02 -5.00 13.51
CA GLU A 114 -38.83 -3.95 12.89
C GLU A 114 -38.04 -2.64 12.93
N LEU A 115 -37.07 -2.53 12.02
CA LEU A 115 -36.43 -1.27 11.69
C LEU A 115 -37.48 -0.50 10.90
N GLY A 116 -38.24 0.36 11.59
CA GLY A 116 -39.21 1.29 10.97
C GLY A 116 -38.59 2.10 9.83
N ASP A 117 -39.41 2.88 9.12
CA ASP A 117 -39.29 3.51 7.77
C ASP A 117 -37.94 4.04 7.22
N SER A 118 -36.81 3.89 7.92
CA SER A 118 -35.46 4.28 7.50
C SER A 118 -34.87 3.44 6.35
N LYS A 119 -35.65 2.64 5.62
CA LYS A 119 -35.12 1.70 4.61
C LYS A 119 -35.74 1.79 3.21
N LEU A 120 -35.74 2.99 2.61
CA LEU A 120 -36.05 3.14 1.18
C LEU A 120 -34.91 3.79 0.36
N ARG A 121 -33.66 3.80 0.86
CA ARG A 121 -32.52 4.35 0.10
C ARG A 121 -31.38 3.40 -0.23
N GLN A 122 -31.38 2.16 0.27
CA GLN A 122 -30.24 1.26 0.06
C GLN A 122 -30.48 0.13 -0.95
N TYR A 123 -31.68 0.01 -1.52
CA TYR A 123 -32.03 -1.05 -2.47
C TYR A 123 -32.02 -0.63 -3.96
N LEU A 124 -31.67 0.62 -4.29
CA LEU A 124 -31.69 1.12 -5.67
C LEU A 124 -30.34 1.59 -6.21
N ALA A 125 -29.23 1.18 -5.59
CA ALA A 125 -27.90 1.59 -6.04
C ALA A 125 -26.91 0.43 -6.07
N TYR A 126 -27.30 -0.71 -6.65
CA TYR A 126 -26.40 -1.69 -7.26
C TYR A 126 -27.16 -2.44 -8.36
#